data_AF-A0A941UQH5-F1
#
_entry.id   AF-A0A941UQH5-F1
#
_cell.length_a   1.000
_cell.length_b   1.000
_cell.length_c   1.000
_cell.angle_alpha   90.00
_cell.angle_beta   90.00
_cell.angle_gamma   90.00
#
_symmetry.space_group_name_H-M   'P 1'
#
loop_
_entity.id
_entity.type
_entity.pdbx_description
1 polymer ?
#
loop_
_entity_poly.entity_id
_entity_poly.type
_entity_poly.pdbx_seq_one_letter_code
_entity_poly.pdbx_strand_id
1 'polypeptide(L)'
;ELEDLATALTLLQSFDPAGVGARSAAECLTLQLEALAAQVPPPCPAEDIVHAKRIVSDHLHLLAARDFQKLARTLELSEAQVQQAHALIRRLNPHPGVGFSATVVDYVVPDILVRKVRNRWVTQVNPDVMPRLRLNQAYAAAVKQERSKEGFSQWSSRLQEARWLIRNIQQRFETVQRVAQAIVDRQHGFFTHGAIAMRPLVLREIAEVLELHESTISRVTTNKYMSTPFGVFELKYFFGSHVATDTGGAASSTAIRALIKQLIGDEDPKEPLSDSRIAELLAEQGLVVARRTVAKYREALKIPAVTLRKSP
;
A
#
# COMPACT_ATOMS: atom_id res chain seq x y z
N GLU A 1 -29.32 -31.88 -14.37
CA GLU A 1 -28.03 -31.41 -13.83
C GLU A 1 -27.73 -29.94 -14.16
N LEU A 2 -27.51 -29.54 -15.43
CA LEU A 2 -27.24 -28.12 -15.76
C LEU A 2 -28.46 -27.19 -15.58
N GLU A 3 -29.67 -27.68 -15.86
CA GLU A 3 -30.92 -26.93 -15.69
C GLU A 3 -31.26 -26.70 -14.20
N ASP A 4 -30.93 -27.68 -13.35
CA ASP A 4 -31.12 -27.60 -11.90
C ASP A 4 -30.19 -26.53 -11.30
N LEU A 5 -28.93 -26.47 -11.78
CA LEU A 5 -27.97 -25.43 -11.38
C LEU A 5 -28.39 -24.04 -11.84
N ALA A 6 -28.96 -23.92 -13.05
CA ALA A 6 -29.49 -22.65 -13.54
C ALA A 6 -30.64 -22.15 -12.67
N THR A 7 -31.55 -23.05 -12.28
CA THR A 7 -32.70 -22.74 -11.41
C THR A 7 -32.25 -22.34 -10.00
N ALA A 8 -31.27 -23.06 -9.44
CA ALA A 8 -30.69 -22.73 -8.15
C ALA A 8 -29.98 -21.36 -8.16
N LEU A 9 -29.34 -21.01 -9.28
CA LEU A 9 -28.67 -19.73 -9.47
C LEU A 9 -29.68 -18.58 -9.56
N THR A 10 -30.80 -18.72 -10.28
CA THR A 10 -31.86 -17.69 -10.29
C THR A 10 -32.49 -17.49 -8.92
N LEU A 11 -32.66 -18.57 -8.14
CA LEU A 11 -33.13 -18.48 -6.76
C LEU A 11 -32.13 -17.71 -5.89
N LEU A 12 -30.83 -18.01 -6.01
CA LEU A 12 -29.78 -17.31 -5.26
C LEU A 12 -29.72 -15.81 -5.63
N GLN A 13 -29.88 -15.47 -6.92
CA GLN A 13 -29.93 -14.08 -7.41
C GLN A 13 -31.14 -13.29 -6.90
N SER A 14 -32.19 -13.95 -6.40
CA SER A 14 -33.36 -13.30 -5.80
C SER A 14 -33.14 -12.87 -4.34
N PHE A 15 -32.07 -13.33 -3.69
CA PHE A 15 -31.76 -12.96 -2.32
C PHE A 15 -31.11 -11.58 -2.18
N ASP A 16 -31.22 -11.01 -0.98
CA ASP A 16 -30.58 -9.76 -0.60
C ASP A 16 -29.11 -10.01 -0.20
N PRO A 17 -28.13 -9.20 -0.65
CA PRO A 17 -28.24 -8.03 -1.53
C PRO A 17 -28.41 -8.34 -3.02
N ALA A 18 -29.22 -7.51 -3.71
CA ALA A 18 -29.44 -7.62 -5.14
C ALA A 18 -28.13 -7.62 -5.95
N GLY A 19 -27.99 -8.57 -6.88
CA GLY A 19 -26.78 -8.76 -7.69
C GLY A 19 -25.76 -9.75 -7.11
N VAL A 20 -26.07 -10.44 -6.00
CA VAL A 20 -25.30 -11.59 -5.52
C VAL A 20 -25.49 -12.78 -6.45
N GLY A 21 -24.41 -13.54 -6.70
CA GLY A 21 -24.44 -14.69 -7.62
C GLY A 21 -24.44 -14.35 -9.10
N ALA A 22 -24.15 -13.09 -9.46
CA ALA A 22 -23.92 -12.69 -10.84
C ALA A 22 -22.61 -13.27 -11.39
N ARG A 23 -22.61 -13.69 -12.66
CA ARG A 23 -21.43 -14.24 -13.35
C ARG A 23 -20.51 -13.14 -13.87
N SER A 24 -21.04 -11.94 -14.04
CA SER A 24 -20.31 -10.76 -14.53
C SER A 24 -20.79 -9.48 -13.84
N ALA A 25 -19.98 -8.42 -13.89
CA ALA A 25 -20.38 -7.10 -13.40
C ALA A 25 -21.60 -6.55 -14.14
N ALA A 26 -21.74 -6.83 -15.44
CA ALA A 26 -22.89 -6.45 -16.24
C ALA A 26 -24.18 -7.13 -15.72
N GLU A 27 -24.13 -8.44 -15.46
CA GLU A 27 -25.25 -9.18 -14.89
C GLU A 27 -25.61 -8.68 -13.47
N CYS A 28 -24.61 -8.38 -12.64
CA CYS A 28 -24.81 -7.82 -11.30
C CYS A 28 -25.58 -6.50 -11.34
N LEU A 29 -25.15 -5.57 -12.20
CA LEU A 29 -25.78 -4.26 -12.36
C LEU A 29 -27.18 -4.37 -12.97
N THR A 30 -27.39 -5.29 -13.92
CA THR A 30 -28.72 -5.54 -14.50
C THR A 30 -29.70 -6.06 -13.45
N LEU A 31 -29.30 -7.01 -12.62
CA LEU A 31 -30.12 -7.53 -11.52
C LEU A 31 -30.47 -6.44 -10.49
N GLN A 32 -29.54 -5.52 -10.21
CA GLN A 32 -29.81 -4.38 -9.34
C GLN A 32 -30.79 -3.38 -9.98
N LEU A 33 -30.67 -3.12 -11.28
CA LEU A 33 -31.63 -2.30 -12.02
C LEU A 33 -33.02 -2.94 -12.07
N GLU A 34 -33.10 -4.27 -12.14
CA GLU A 34 -34.36 -5.02 -12.04
C GLU A 34 -35.00 -4.89 -10.67
N ALA A 35 -34.21 -5.05 -9.61
CA ALA A 35 -34.68 -4.84 -8.25
C ALA A 35 -35.18 -3.40 -8.02
N LEU A 36 -34.52 -2.38 -8.61
CA LEU A 36 -34.97 -0.99 -8.53
C LEU A 36 -36.26 -0.73 -9.32
N ALA A 37 -36.43 -1.37 -10.49
CA ALA A 37 -37.65 -1.28 -11.27
C ALA A 37 -38.87 -1.90 -10.55
N ALA A 38 -38.62 -2.90 -9.69
CA ALA A 38 -39.65 -3.58 -8.91
C ALA A 38 -40.09 -2.80 -7.64
N GLN A 39 -39.40 -1.72 -7.26
CA GLN A 39 -39.78 -0.89 -6.12
C GLN A 39 -40.97 0.02 -6.46
N VAL A 40 -41.92 0.17 -5.54
CA VAL A 40 -43.09 1.04 -5.69
C VAL A 40 -43.14 2.05 -4.53
N PRO A 41 -43.03 3.37 -4.79
CA PRO A 41 -42.79 3.99 -6.10
C PRO A 41 -41.34 3.81 -6.58
N PRO A 42 -41.10 3.71 -7.90
CA PRO A 42 -39.75 3.61 -8.42
C PRO A 42 -38.99 4.93 -8.16
N PRO A 43 -37.71 4.86 -7.76
CA PRO A 43 -36.93 6.05 -7.42
C PRO A 43 -36.52 6.89 -8.64
N CYS A 44 -36.77 6.42 -9.87
CA CYS A 44 -36.43 7.09 -11.11
C CYS A 44 -37.43 6.74 -12.23
N PRO A 45 -37.48 7.54 -13.32
CA PRO A 45 -38.32 7.26 -14.48
C PRO A 45 -38.01 5.88 -15.07
N ALA A 46 -39.06 5.15 -15.47
CA ALA A 46 -38.92 3.81 -16.05
C ALA A 46 -38.05 3.80 -17.32
N GLU A 47 -38.07 4.90 -18.09
CA GLU A 47 -37.28 5.08 -19.31
C GLU A 47 -35.77 5.08 -19.02
N ASP A 48 -35.34 5.76 -17.96
CA ASP A 48 -33.93 5.85 -17.57
C ASP A 48 -33.38 4.48 -17.14
N ILE A 49 -34.21 3.64 -16.51
CA ILE A 49 -33.84 2.27 -16.14
C ILE A 49 -33.64 1.42 -17.40
N VAL A 50 -34.51 1.55 -18.40
CA VAL A 50 -34.39 0.82 -19.67
C VAL A 50 -33.12 1.24 -20.41
N HIS A 51 -32.82 2.54 -20.45
CA HIS A 51 -31.58 3.06 -21.04
C HIS A 51 -30.35 2.57 -20.28
N ALA A 52 -30.37 2.60 -18.94
CA ALA A 52 -29.29 2.09 -18.11
C ALA A 52 -29.03 0.59 -18.35
N LYS A 53 -30.10 -0.23 -18.46
CA LYS A 53 -29.97 -1.67 -18.76
C LYS A 53 -29.29 -1.91 -20.11
N ARG A 54 -29.69 -1.19 -21.18
CA ARG A 54 -29.07 -1.31 -22.51
C ARG A 54 -27.60 -0.92 -22.51
N ILE A 55 -27.23 0.11 -21.73
CA ILE A 55 -25.84 0.53 -21.59
C ILE A 55 -25.02 -0.55 -20.87
N VAL A 56 -25.57 -1.15 -19.81
CA VAL A 56 -24.89 -2.17 -18.99
C VAL A 56 -24.74 -3.51 -19.73
N SER A 57 -25.74 -3.94 -20.50
CA SER A 57 -25.70 -5.20 -21.25
C SER A 57 -24.64 -5.22 -22.35
N ASP A 58 -24.62 -4.19 -23.20
CA ASP A 58 -23.91 -4.25 -24.47
C ASP A 58 -22.74 -3.25 -24.58
N HIS A 59 -22.75 -2.18 -23.76
CA HIS A 59 -21.86 -1.03 -23.94
C HIS A 59 -21.09 -0.60 -22.69
N LEU A 60 -20.90 -1.50 -21.72
CA LEU A 60 -20.15 -1.21 -20.49
C LEU A 60 -18.71 -0.72 -20.77
N HIS A 61 -18.09 -1.22 -21.85
CA HIS A 61 -16.74 -0.82 -22.27
C HIS A 61 -16.66 0.64 -22.75
N LEU A 62 -17.69 1.14 -23.43
CA LEU A 62 -17.76 2.55 -23.88
C LEU A 62 -18.00 3.47 -22.68
N LEU A 63 -18.77 3.02 -21.69
CA LEU A 63 -18.97 3.73 -20.43
C LEU A 63 -17.67 3.80 -19.61
N ALA A 64 -16.89 2.72 -19.57
CA ALA A 64 -15.56 2.70 -18.94
C ALA A 64 -14.57 3.65 -19.64
N ALA A 65 -14.65 3.78 -20.97
CA ALA A 65 -13.85 4.70 -21.76
C ALA A 65 -14.31 6.18 -21.66
N ARG A 66 -15.46 6.45 -21.03
CA ARG A 66 -16.11 7.78 -20.95
C ARG A 66 -16.49 8.37 -22.32
N ASP A 67 -16.74 7.53 -23.32
CA ASP A 67 -17.10 7.95 -24.68
C ASP A 67 -18.63 8.21 -24.81
N PHE A 68 -19.14 9.24 -24.13
CA PHE A 68 -20.58 9.57 -24.11
C PHE A 68 -21.16 9.89 -25.50
N GLN A 69 -20.36 10.49 -26.38
CA GLN A 69 -20.81 10.82 -27.75
C GLN A 69 -21.03 9.57 -28.61
N LYS A 70 -20.19 8.54 -28.45
CA LYS A 70 -20.39 7.27 -29.17
C LYS A 70 -21.61 6.54 -28.60
N LEU A 71 -21.77 6.53 -27.28
CA LEU A 71 -22.95 5.95 -26.62
C LEU A 71 -24.26 6.59 -27.11
N ALA A 72 -24.33 7.92 -27.16
CA ALA A 72 -25.51 8.64 -27.63
C ALA A 72 -25.86 8.28 -29.09
N ARG A 73 -24.85 8.14 -29.96
CA ARG A 73 -25.03 7.75 -31.36
C ARG A 73 -25.45 6.30 -31.53
N THR A 74 -24.85 5.37 -30.78
CA THR A 74 -25.13 3.94 -30.89
C THR A 74 -26.49 3.57 -30.33
N LEU A 75 -26.95 4.26 -29.28
CA LEU A 75 -28.23 4.00 -28.62
C LEU A 75 -29.37 4.90 -29.13
N GLU A 76 -29.08 5.82 -30.05
CA GLU A 76 -30.02 6.84 -30.55
C GLU A 76 -30.69 7.66 -29.43
N LEU A 77 -29.90 7.98 -28.39
CA LEU A 77 -30.37 8.73 -27.22
C LEU A 77 -29.87 10.16 -27.21
N SER A 78 -30.63 11.06 -26.59
CA SER A 78 -30.13 12.40 -26.30
C SER A 78 -29.00 12.36 -25.27
N GLU A 79 -28.09 13.32 -25.34
CA GLU A 79 -26.96 13.40 -24.40
C GLU A 79 -27.43 13.55 -22.94
N ALA A 80 -28.56 14.23 -22.72
CA ALA A 80 -29.20 14.35 -21.41
C ALA A 80 -29.66 13.00 -20.84
N GLN A 81 -30.28 12.15 -21.67
CA GLN A 81 -30.72 10.80 -21.27
C GLN A 81 -29.53 9.88 -20.96
N VAL A 82 -28.45 9.96 -21.76
CA VAL A 82 -27.22 9.19 -21.49
C VAL A 82 -26.60 9.61 -20.16
N GLN A 83 -26.59 10.91 -19.84
CA GLN A 83 -26.10 11.41 -18.55
C GLN A 83 -26.96 10.95 -17.37
N GLN A 84 -28.29 10.94 -17.52
CA GLN A 84 -29.22 10.44 -16.50
C GLN A 84 -29.02 8.94 -16.24
N ALA A 85 -28.94 8.14 -17.30
CA ALA A 85 -28.67 6.71 -17.19
C ALA A 85 -27.29 6.42 -16.57
N HIS A 86 -26.27 7.19 -16.94
CA HIS A 86 -24.93 7.09 -16.33
C HIS A 86 -24.94 7.46 -14.83
N ALA A 87 -25.71 8.49 -14.44
CA ALA A 87 -25.85 8.88 -13.05
C ALA A 87 -26.51 7.77 -12.20
N LEU A 88 -27.49 7.04 -12.77
CA LEU A 88 -28.09 5.87 -12.12
C LEU A 88 -27.08 4.73 -11.98
N ILE A 89 -26.37 4.37 -13.05
CA ILE A 89 -25.35 3.29 -13.01
C ILE A 89 -24.28 3.58 -11.96
N ARG A 90 -23.87 4.84 -11.78
CA ARG A 90 -22.90 5.24 -10.75
C ARG A 90 -23.39 5.06 -9.31
N ARG A 91 -24.70 4.98 -9.07
CA ARG A 91 -25.26 4.72 -7.73
C ARG A 91 -25.28 3.23 -7.37
N LEU A 92 -25.16 2.36 -8.37
CA LEU A 92 -25.16 0.91 -8.19
C LEU A 92 -23.82 0.40 -7.67
N ASN A 93 -23.84 -0.77 -7.03
CA ASN A 93 -22.63 -1.38 -6.48
C ASN A 93 -22.28 -2.65 -7.28
N PRO A 94 -21.20 -2.66 -8.07
CA PRO A 94 -20.82 -3.84 -8.86
C PRO A 94 -20.39 -5.04 -8.00
N HIS A 95 -20.11 -4.83 -6.71
CA HIS A 95 -19.72 -5.89 -5.77
C HIS A 95 -20.45 -5.75 -4.42
N PRO A 96 -21.73 -6.14 -4.35
CA PRO A 96 -22.55 -5.97 -3.15
C PRO A 96 -22.02 -6.76 -1.94
N GLY A 97 -21.32 -7.88 -2.16
CA GLY A 97 -20.75 -8.72 -1.11
C GLY A 97 -19.54 -8.13 -0.36
N VAL A 98 -18.92 -7.05 -0.86
CA VAL A 98 -17.71 -6.47 -0.24
C VAL A 98 -18.02 -5.87 1.13
N GLY A 99 -19.22 -5.33 1.35
CA GLY A 99 -19.61 -4.75 2.64
C GLY A 99 -19.79 -5.77 3.76
N PHE A 100 -20.05 -7.04 3.42
CA PHE A 100 -20.23 -8.14 4.37
C PHE A 100 -18.91 -8.85 4.71
N SER A 101 -17.86 -8.57 3.93
CA SER A 101 -16.50 -8.99 4.24
C SER A 101 -15.99 -8.14 5.41
N ALA A 102 -15.93 -8.73 6.59
CA ALA A 102 -15.07 -8.23 7.66
C ALA A 102 -13.62 -8.44 7.21
N THR A 103 -13.11 -7.50 6.41
CA THR A 103 -11.70 -7.46 6.06
C THR A 103 -10.96 -7.14 7.34
N VAL A 104 -10.46 -8.19 7.99
CA VAL A 104 -9.46 -8.03 9.05
C VAL A 104 -8.26 -7.42 8.36
N VAL A 105 -8.11 -6.11 8.52
CA VAL A 105 -6.93 -5.41 8.01
C VAL A 105 -5.75 -5.91 8.84
N ASP A 106 -4.86 -6.67 8.21
CA ASP A 106 -3.64 -7.11 8.87
C ASP A 106 -2.76 -5.88 9.13
N TYR A 107 -2.72 -5.43 10.38
CA TYR A 107 -1.85 -4.34 10.78
C TYR A 107 -0.43 -4.85 10.95
N VAL A 108 0.51 -4.20 10.27
CA VAL A 108 1.94 -4.46 10.49
C VAL A 108 2.34 -3.81 11.82
N VAL A 109 2.66 -4.65 12.82
CA VAL A 109 3.20 -4.18 14.09
C VAL A 109 4.66 -3.76 13.88
N PRO A 110 5.03 -2.50 14.12
CA PRO A 110 6.39 -2.01 13.89
C PRO A 110 7.35 -2.53 14.96
N ASP A 111 8.56 -2.93 14.56
CA ASP A 111 9.64 -3.35 15.46
C ASP A 111 10.32 -2.15 16.14
N ILE A 112 10.42 -1.02 15.43
CA ILE A 112 11.08 0.20 15.88
C ILE A 112 10.08 1.35 15.92
N LEU A 113 10.15 2.18 16.95
CA LEU A 113 9.40 3.42 17.10
C LEU A 113 10.35 4.61 16.99
N VAL A 114 10.09 5.53 16.06
CA VAL A 114 10.88 6.75 15.89
C VAL A 114 10.15 7.92 16.52
N ARG A 115 10.80 8.62 17.45
CA ARG A 115 10.22 9.79 18.14
C ARG A 115 11.19 10.97 18.17
N LYS A 116 10.64 12.18 18.15
CA LYS A 116 11.41 13.42 18.31
C LYS A 116 11.50 13.78 19.79
N VAL A 117 12.70 13.78 20.36
CA VAL A 117 12.98 14.16 21.74
C VAL A 117 14.00 15.28 21.75
N ARG A 118 13.66 16.44 22.34
CA ARG A 118 14.57 17.61 22.44
C ARG A 118 15.20 17.99 21.09
N ASN A 119 14.39 18.02 20.04
CA ASN A 119 14.78 18.29 18.66
C ASN A 119 15.74 17.28 18.00
N ARG A 120 15.96 16.10 18.61
CA ARG A 120 16.69 14.98 18.01
C ARG A 120 15.74 13.80 17.76
N TRP A 121 15.95 13.10 16.64
CA TRP A 121 15.21 11.88 16.35
C TRP A 121 15.89 10.70 17.03
N VAL A 122 15.12 9.95 17.82
CA VAL A 122 15.61 8.80 18.58
C VAL A 122 14.75 7.60 18.25
N THR A 123 15.41 6.46 18.03
CA THR A 123 14.76 5.16 17.82
C THR A 123 14.66 4.38 19.11
N GLN A 124 13.53 3.71 19.30
CA GLN A 124 13.29 2.80 20.41
C GLN A 124 12.72 1.50 19.89
N VAL A 125 13.10 0.38 20.49
CA VAL A 125 12.49 -0.92 20.18
C VAL A 125 11.07 -0.94 20.72
N ASN A 126 10.14 -1.50 19.95
CA ASN A 126 8.77 -1.70 20.39
C ASN A 126 8.73 -2.79 21.49
N PRO A 127 8.30 -2.46 22.73
CA PRO A 127 8.24 -3.43 23.81
C PRO A 127 7.24 -4.57 23.56
N ASP A 128 6.25 -4.38 22.68
CA ASP A 128 5.23 -5.39 22.37
C ASP A 128 5.79 -6.52 21.50
N VAL A 129 6.79 -6.22 20.68
CA VAL A 129 7.47 -7.21 19.82
C VAL A 129 8.62 -7.92 20.58
N MET A 130 9.11 -7.30 21.66
CA MET A 130 10.25 -7.83 22.41
C MET A 130 9.82 -8.89 23.44
N PRO A 131 10.24 -10.16 23.29
CA PRO A 131 9.87 -11.20 24.23
C PRO A 131 10.57 -10.99 25.59
N ARG A 132 9.79 -10.99 26.67
CA ARG A 132 10.31 -10.88 28.04
C ARG A 132 10.77 -12.23 28.57
N LEU A 133 11.92 -12.69 28.10
CA LEU A 133 12.51 -13.96 28.54
C LEU A 133 13.30 -13.76 29.84
N ARG A 134 13.04 -14.60 30.84
CA ARG A 134 13.79 -14.66 32.10
C ARG A 134 14.07 -16.10 32.48
N LEU A 135 15.26 -16.36 33.02
CA LEU A 135 15.58 -17.65 33.63
C LEU A 135 15.10 -17.66 35.07
N ASN A 136 14.44 -18.74 35.47
CA ASN A 136 14.11 -18.94 36.87
C ASN A 136 15.40 -19.22 37.66
N GLN A 137 15.69 -18.31 38.60
CA GLN A 137 16.94 -18.33 39.35
C GLN A 137 17.05 -19.51 40.31
N ALA A 138 15.93 -20.02 40.83
CA ALA A 138 15.91 -21.17 41.75
C ALA A 138 16.47 -22.42 41.06
N TYR A 139 15.99 -22.73 39.84
CA TYR A 139 16.51 -23.85 39.06
C TYR A 139 17.95 -23.63 38.60
N ALA A 140 18.31 -22.41 38.20
CA ALA A 140 19.69 -22.10 37.82
C ALA A 140 20.68 -22.24 39.00
N ALA A 141 20.23 -22.00 40.23
CA ALA A 141 21.02 -22.21 41.45
C ALA A 141 21.10 -23.69 41.84
N ALA A 142 19.99 -24.44 41.76
CA ALA A 142 19.95 -25.88 42.03
C ALA A 142 20.90 -26.65 41.10
N VAL A 143 20.88 -26.36 39.80
CA VAL A 143 21.83 -26.97 38.84
C VAL A 143 23.27 -26.68 39.24
N LYS A 144 23.60 -25.47 39.70
CA LYS A 144 24.96 -25.13 40.16
C LYS A 144 25.40 -25.85 41.43
N GLN A 145 24.47 -26.22 42.32
CA GLN A 145 24.75 -26.90 43.58
C GLN A 145 24.95 -28.42 43.38
N GLU A 146 24.24 -29.04 42.44
CA GLU A 146 24.31 -30.48 42.15
C GLU A 146 25.46 -30.87 41.20
N ARG A 147 26.63 -30.24 41.33
CA ARG A 147 27.83 -30.49 40.49
C ARG A 147 28.29 -31.96 40.43
N SER A 148 27.88 -32.79 41.39
CA SER A 148 28.38 -34.14 41.59
C SER A 148 27.42 -35.28 41.18
N LYS A 149 26.23 -34.98 40.63
CA LYS A 149 25.25 -36.01 40.24
C LYS A 149 25.33 -36.36 38.75
N GLU A 150 25.07 -37.63 38.41
CA GLU A 150 24.85 -38.08 37.03
C GLU A 150 23.72 -37.25 36.40
N GLY A 151 24.02 -36.57 35.28
CA GLY A 151 23.09 -35.64 34.60
C GLY A 151 23.42 -34.16 34.76
N PHE A 152 24.33 -33.75 35.67
CA PHE A 152 24.76 -32.35 35.84
C PHE A 152 25.27 -31.73 34.53
N SER A 153 26.06 -32.48 33.75
CA SER A 153 26.59 -32.04 32.46
C SER A 153 25.49 -31.64 31.47
N GLN A 154 24.41 -32.44 31.39
CA GLN A 154 23.29 -32.19 30.47
C GLN A 154 22.48 -30.95 30.88
N TRP A 155 22.18 -30.81 32.17
CA TRP A 155 21.44 -29.65 32.70
C TRP A 155 22.26 -28.35 32.62
N SER A 156 23.58 -28.44 32.84
CA SER A 156 24.49 -27.31 32.66
C SER A 156 24.56 -26.84 31.21
N SER A 157 24.62 -27.78 30.24
CA SER A 157 24.57 -27.45 28.80
C SER A 157 23.27 -26.72 28.44
N ARG A 158 22.12 -27.27 28.83
CA ARG A 158 20.81 -26.64 28.56
C ARG A 158 20.68 -25.26 29.20
N LEU A 159 21.21 -25.07 30.40
CA LEU A 159 21.23 -23.75 31.05
C LEU A 159 22.13 -22.75 30.29
N GLN A 160 23.26 -23.20 29.77
CA GLN A 160 24.15 -22.39 28.95
C GLN A 160 23.52 -22.02 27.61
N GLU A 161 22.88 -22.98 26.93
CA GLU A 161 22.11 -22.78 25.70
C GLU A 161 20.99 -21.76 25.93
N ALA A 162 20.23 -21.88 27.02
CA ALA A 162 19.16 -20.93 27.34
C ALA A 162 19.70 -19.52 27.61
N ARG A 163 20.82 -19.38 28.32
CA ARG A 163 21.49 -18.07 28.52
C ARG A 163 21.99 -17.49 27.20
N TRP A 164 22.55 -18.34 26.34
CA TRP A 164 23.04 -17.92 25.04
C TRP A 164 21.89 -17.45 24.13
N LEU A 165 20.77 -18.16 24.12
CA LEU A 165 19.56 -17.75 23.39
C LEU A 165 19.05 -16.37 23.84
N ILE A 166 18.93 -16.14 25.15
CA ILE A 166 18.47 -14.85 25.69
C ILE A 166 19.41 -13.72 25.27
N ARG A 167 20.72 -13.93 25.37
CA ARG A 167 21.71 -12.93 24.94
C ARG A 167 21.64 -12.64 23.45
N ASN A 168 21.51 -13.67 22.62
CA ASN A 168 21.40 -13.49 21.17
C ASN A 168 20.14 -12.72 20.76
N ILE A 169 19.02 -12.98 21.44
CA ILE A 169 17.77 -12.25 21.20
C ILE A 169 17.97 -10.77 21.56
N GLN A 170 18.55 -10.48 22.72
CA GLN A 170 18.86 -9.10 23.13
C GLN A 170 19.80 -8.41 22.13
N GLN A 171 20.89 -9.08 21.74
CA GLN A 171 21.85 -8.56 20.76
C GLN A 171 21.20 -8.31 19.39
N ARG A 172 20.26 -9.15 18.97
CA ARG A 172 19.50 -8.96 17.73
C ARG A 172 18.71 -7.66 17.77
N PHE A 173 17.91 -7.44 18.82
CA PHE A 173 17.11 -6.23 18.95
C PHE A 173 17.97 -4.97 19.11
N GLU A 174 19.09 -5.07 19.84
CA GLU A 174 20.06 -3.98 19.95
C GLU A 174 20.69 -3.64 18.59
N THR A 175 21.06 -4.66 17.80
CA THR A 175 21.59 -4.46 16.45
C THR A 175 20.56 -3.79 15.54
N VAL A 176 19.30 -4.24 15.57
CA VAL A 176 18.21 -3.62 14.81
C VAL A 176 18.02 -2.16 15.21
N GLN A 177 18.05 -1.85 16.52
CA GLN A 177 17.93 -0.49 17.01
C GLN A 177 19.09 0.40 16.54
N ARG A 178 20.33 -0.10 16.62
CA ARG A 178 21.53 0.61 16.16
C ARG A 178 21.47 0.90 14.65
N VAL A 179 21.07 -0.09 13.85
CA VAL A 179 20.85 0.08 12.40
C VAL A 179 19.76 1.12 12.13
N ALA A 180 18.63 1.04 12.83
CA ALA A 180 17.54 1.99 12.67
C ALA A 180 17.96 3.42 13.07
N GLN A 181 18.72 3.59 14.15
CA GLN A 181 19.23 4.90 14.55
C GLN A 181 20.17 5.49 13.48
N ALA A 182 21.10 4.68 12.97
CA ALA A 182 22.01 5.13 11.91
C ALA A 182 21.28 5.55 10.63
N ILE A 183 20.21 4.84 10.26
CA ILE A 183 19.33 5.23 9.14
C ILE A 183 18.66 6.57 9.43
N VAL A 184 18.08 6.75 10.63
CA VAL A 184 17.40 7.98 11.04
C VAL A 184 18.35 9.18 11.03
N ASP A 185 19.57 9.00 11.52
CA ASP A 185 20.57 10.06 11.57
C ASP A 185 20.99 10.52 10.16
N ARG A 186 21.19 9.58 9.23
CA ARG A 186 21.51 9.89 7.82
C ARG A 186 20.32 10.48 7.06
N GLN A 187 19.10 10.07 7.41
CA GLN A 187 17.85 10.45 6.75
C GLN A 187 17.08 11.58 7.46
N HIS A 188 17.77 12.48 8.16
CA HIS A 188 17.12 13.57 8.90
C HIS A 188 16.14 14.40 8.05
N GLY A 189 16.44 14.59 6.76
CA GLY A 189 15.58 15.29 5.80
C GLY A 189 14.20 14.61 5.66
N PHE A 190 14.17 13.28 5.55
CA PHE A 190 12.95 12.50 5.45
C PHE A 190 12.04 12.69 6.67
N PHE A 191 12.61 12.62 7.88
CA PHE A 191 11.82 12.75 9.11
C PHE A 191 11.29 14.17 9.35
N THR A 192 11.81 15.16 8.64
CA THR A 192 11.40 16.57 8.79
C THR A 192 10.42 16.99 7.68
N HIS A 193 10.70 16.66 6.42
CA HIS A 193 9.93 17.11 5.25
C HIS A 193 9.27 15.96 4.47
N GLY A 194 9.30 14.73 5.00
CA GLY A 194 8.71 13.55 4.38
C GLY A 194 9.54 13.00 3.22
N ALA A 195 8.90 12.18 2.38
CA ALA A 195 9.54 11.45 1.28
C ALA A 195 10.25 12.34 0.25
N ILE A 196 9.90 13.62 0.15
CA ILE A 196 10.47 14.59 -0.79
C ILE A 196 11.95 14.86 -0.48
N ALA A 197 12.30 14.96 0.80
CA ALA A 197 13.67 15.26 1.25
C ALA A 197 14.50 14.00 1.53
N MET A 198 14.15 12.89 0.88
CA MET A 198 14.81 11.60 1.08
C MET A 198 16.15 11.55 0.35
N ARG A 199 17.21 11.29 1.11
CA ARG A 199 18.57 11.17 0.57
C ARG A 199 18.82 9.74 0.09
N PRO A 200 19.64 9.54 -0.94
CA PRO A 200 20.10 8.20 -1.28
C PRO A 200 20.98 7.66 -0.15
N LEU A 201 20.79 6.39 0.21
CA LEU A 201 21.55 5.72 1.25
C LEU A 201 21.90 4.32 0.76
N VAL A 202 23.19 3.98 0.82
CA VAL A 202 23.71 2.67 0.43
C VAL A 202 23.94 1.82 1.68
N LEU A 203 23.69 0.51 1.58
CA LEU A 203 23.92 -0.43 2.69
C LEU A 203 25.36 -0.36 3.21
N ARG A 204 26.33 -0.20 2.30
CA ARG A 204 27.76 -0.04 2.61
C ARG A 204 28.04 1.12 3.58
N GLU A 205 27.38 2.26 3.43
CA GLU A 205 27.62 3.42 4.30
C GLU A 205 27.22 3.14 5.76
N ILE A 206 26.10 2.42 5.95
CA ILE A 206 25.63 2.03 7.28
C ILE A 206 26.50 0.90 7.85
N ALA A 207 26.95 -0.01 7.00
CA ALA A 207 27.85 -1.10 7.35
C ALA A 207 29.20 -0.55 7.90
N GLU A 208 29.77 0.45 7.23
CA GLU A 208 31.01 1.13 7.66
C GLU A 208 30.83 1.85 9.01
N VAL A 209 29.73 2.59 9.21
CA VAL A 209 29.47 3.32 10.47
C VAL A 209 29.29 2.38 11.67
N LEU A 210 28.70 1.20 11.45
CA LEU A 210 28.40 0.26 12.52
C LEU A 210 29.46 -0.84 12.68
N GLU A 211 30.51 -0.84 11.85
CA GLU A 211 31.54 -1.87 11.78
C GLU A 211 30.95 -3.28 11.58
N LEU A 212 29.92 -3.38 10.73
CA LEU A 212 29.23 -4.62 10.40
C LEU A 212 29.39 -4.95 8.92
N HIS A 213 29.23 -6.23 8.57
CA HIS A 213 29.23 -6.64 7.17
C HIS A 213 27.92 -6.23 6.47
N GLU A 214 27.99 -5.89 5.18
CA GLU A 214 26.83 -5.47 4.38
C GLU A 214 25.70 -6.51 4.39
N SER A 215 26.06 -7.79 4.31
CA SER A 215 25.11 -8.91 4.39
C SER A 215 24.36 -8.95 5.72
N THR A 216 24.98 -8.52 6.82
CA THR A 216 24.33 -8.41 8.14
C THR A 216 23.28 -7.29 8.11
N ILE A 217 23.62 -6.12 7.55
CA ILE A 217 22.68 -5.00 7.42
C ILE A 217 21.50 -5.41 6.54
N SER A 218 21.74 -6.01 5.37
CA SER A 218 20.67 -6.46 4.48
C SER A 218 19.71 -7.46 5.14
N ARG A 219 20.23 -8.36 5.98
CA ARG A 219 19.40 -9.32 6.74
C ARG A 219 18.60 -8.64 7.84
N VAL A 220 19.20 -7.67 8.54
CA VAL A 220 18.55 -6.92 9.62
C VAL A 220 17.45 -6.00 9.08
N THR A 221 17.60 -5.43 7.88
CA THR A 221 16.63 -4.48 7.32
C THR A 221 15.43 -5.13 6.64
N THR A 222 15.51 -6.42 6.29
CA THR A 222 14.45 -7.13 5.57
C THR A 222 13.34 -7.59 6.54
N ASN A 223 12.08 -7.37 6.19
CA ASN A 223 10.92 -7.69 7.03
C ASN A 223 11.02 -7.08 8.44
N LYS A 224 11.57 -5.87 8.55
CA LYS A 224 11.60 -5.09 9.78
C LYS A 224 11.02 -3.72 9.51
N TYR A 225 10.10 -3.30 10.37
CA TYR A 225 9.33 -2.09 10.15
C TYR A 225 9.61 -1.06 11.24
N MET A 226 9.66 0.20 10.84
CA MET A 226 9.73 1.34 11.74
C MET A 226 8.46 2.18 11.64
N SER A 227 7.93 2.57 12.79
CA SER A 227 6.88 3.58 12.89
C SER A 227 7.50 4.96 12.84
N THR A 228 7.06 5.77 11.89
CA THR A 228 7.52 7.14 11.68
C THR A 228 6.33 8.09 11.74
N PRO A 229 6.54 9.41 11.89
CA PRO A 229 5.46 10.39 11.83
C PRO A 229 4.65 10.36 10.53
N PHE A 230 5.22 9.82 9.44
CA PHE A 230 4.60 9.73 8.13
C PHE A 230 4.00 8.34 7.85
N GLY A 231 3.95 7.45 8.84
CA GLY A 231 3.43 6.09 8.73
C GLY A 231 4.47 5.00 9.02
N VAL A 232 4.09 3.75 8.79
CA VAL A 232 4.94 2.57 9.01
C VAL A 232 5.68 2.24 7.72
N PHE A 233 7.02 2.18 7.80
CA PHE A 233 7.89 1.86 6.67
C PHE A 233 8.81 0.70 6.99
N GLU A 234 9.07 -0.16 6.01
CA GLU A 234 10.13 -1.16 6.12
C GLU A 234 11.50 -0.45 6.19
N LEU A 235 12.44 -0.94 7.00
CA LEU A 235 13.81 -0.38 7.05
C LEU A 235 14.46 -0.39 5.66
N LYS A 236 14.16 -1.40 4.83
CA LYS A 236 14.67 -1.53 3.47
C LYS A 236 14.24 -0.37 2.55
N TYR A 237 13.10 0.27 2.82
CA TYR A 237 12.59 1.39 2.04
C TYR A 237 13.60 2.54 1.90
N PHE A 238 14.42 2.75 2.95
CA PHE A 238 15.42 3.82 3.00
C PHE A 238 16.63 3.60 2.09
N PHE A 239 16.81 2.37 1.60
CA PHE A 239 17.90 2.00 0.69
C PHE A 239 17.39 2.01 -0.76
N GLY A 240 17.19 3.22 -1.28
CA GLY A 240 16.74 3.43 -2.66
C GLY A 240 17.90 3.54 -3.65
N SER A 241 17.62 3.22 -4.92
CA SER A 241 18.55 3.53 -6.00
C SER A 241 18.70 5.05 -6.15
N HIS A 242 19.94 5.50 -6.36
CA HIS A 242 20.27 6.89 -6.61
C HIS A 242 20.09 7.23 -8.10
N VAL A 243 19.68 8.46 -8.38
CA VAL A 243 19.72 9.09 -9.69
C VAL A 243 20.69 10.27 -9.56
N ALA A 244 21.66 10.35 -10.48
CA ALA A 244 22.63 11.43 -10.51
C ALA A 244 21.94 12.76 -10.83
N THR A 245 22.29 13.83 -10.12
CA THR A 245 21.88 15.20 -10.44
C THR A 245 23.09 16.00 -10.92
N ASP A 246 22.88 16.97 -11.82
CA ASP A 246 23.95 17.82 -12.37
C ASP A 246 24.61 18.72 -11.32
N THR A 247 23.91 18.98 -10.21
CA THR A 247 24.40 19.80 -9.08
C THR A 247 25.39 19.08 -8.16
N GLY A 248 25.90 17.91 -8.56
CA GLY A 248 26.77 17.07 -7.72
C GLY A 248 26.04 16.41 -6.55
N GLY A 249 24.71 16.51 -6.52
CA GLY A 249 23.84 15.79 -5.60
C GLY A 249 23.44 14.43 -6.17
N ALA A 250 22.97 13.56 -5.29
CA ALA A 250 22.27 12.35 -5.71
C ALA A 250 20.85 12.43 -5.13
N ALA A 251 19.85 12.32 -6.00
CA ALA A 251 18.46 12.26 -5.58
C ALA A 251 18.01 10.81 -5.48
N SER A 252 17.22 10.47 -4.48
CA SER A 252 16.65 9.12 -4.38
C SER A 252 15.51 8.96 -5.39
N SER A 253 15.41 7.78 -6.01
CA SER A 253 14.28 7.45 -6.89
C SER A 253 12.92 7.59 -6.18
N THR A 254 12.89 7.38 -4.86
CA THR A 254 11.72 7.57 -4.01
C THR A 254 11.33 9.04 -3.88
N ALA A 255 12.28 9.96 -3.69
CA ALA A 255 12.02 11.39 -3.67
C ALA A 255 11.45 11.89 -5.01
N ILE A 256 12.00 11.41 -6.14
CA ILE A 256 11.49 11.75 -7.47
C ILE A 256 10.04 11.28 -7.64
N ARG A 257 9.69 10.06 -7.20
CA ARG A 257 8.31 9.57 -7.23
C ARG A 257 7.37 10.40 -6.36
N ALA A 258 7.83 10.80 -5.17
CA ALA A 258 7.04 11.64 -4.26
C ALA A 258 6.79 13.03 -4.87
N LEU A 259 7.81 13.64 -5.49
CA LEU A 259 7.69 14.91 -6.20
C LEU A 259 6.75 14.82 -7.41
N ILE A 260 6.86 13.76 -8.24
CA ILE A 260 5.91 13.54 -9.34
C ILE A 260 4.48 13.44 -8.81
N LYS A 261 4.27 12.70 -7.71
CA LYS A 261 2.95 12.58 -7.08
C LYS A 261 2.43 13.92 -6.58
N GLN A 262 3.28 14.76 -6.00
CA GLN A 262 2.90 16.10 -5.53
C GLN A 262 2.58 17.03 -6.70
N LEU A 263 3.43 17.10 -7.72
CA LEU A 263 3.20 17.91 -8.92
C LEU A 263 1.90 17.54 -9.64
N ILE A 264 1.58 16.24 -9.71
CA ILE A 264 0.32 15.77 -10.27
C ILE A 264 -0.86 16.03 -9.31
N GLY A 265 -0.64 15.99 -8.00
CA GLY A 265 -1.67 16.30 -7.01
C GLY A 265 -2.06 17.79 -6.99
N ASP A 266 -1.10 18.66 -7.27
CA ASP A 266 -1.27 20.12 -7.33
C ASP A 266 -1.66 20.61 -8.74
N GLU A 267 -1.92 19.70 -9.70
CA GLU A 267 -2.27 20.07 -11.08
C GLU A 267 -3.70 20.59 -11.24
N ASP A 268 -3.92 21.50 -12.20
CA ASP A 268 -5.28 21.91 -12.57
C ASP A 268 -5.96 20.76 -13.34
N PRO A 269 -7.12 20.24 -12.88
CA PRO A 269 -7.86 19.18 -13.57
C PRO A 269 -8.28 19.53 -15.00
N LYS A 270 -8.36 20.81 -15.35
CA LYS A 270 -8.70 21.30 -16.70
C LYS A 270 -7.51 21.24 -17.66
N GLU A 271 -6.30 21.44 -17.14
CA GLU A 271 -5.05 21.40 -17.90
C GLU A 271 -4.02 20.49 -17.23
N PRO A 272 -4.20 19.16 -17.32
CA PRO A 272 -3.31 18.21 -16.67
C PRO A 272 -1.87 18.30 -17.23
N LEU A 273 -0.89 18.17 -16.35
CA LEU A 273 0.52 18.29 -16.71
C LEU A 273 0.98 17.10 -17.56
N SER A 274 1.65 17.41 -18.68
CA SER A 274 2.24 16.39 -19.54
C SER A 274 3.52 15.80 -18.92
N ASP A 275 3.82 14.54 -19.25
CA ASP A 275 5.05 13.88 -18.77
C ASP A 275 6.33 14.66 -19.18
N SER A 276 6.29 15.40 -20.30
CA SER A 276 7.37 16.29 -20.72
C SER A 276 7.47 17.52 -19.82
N ARG A 277 6.33 18.15 -19.50
CA ARG A 277 6.29 19.33 -18.62
C ARG A 277 6.74 19.00 -17.20
N ILE A 278 6.37 17.82 -16.69
CA ILE A 278 6.84 17.34 -15.38
C ILE A 278 8.37 17.15 -15.39
N ALA A 279 8.95 16.63 -16.48
CA ALA A 279 10.39 16.49 -16.61
C ALA A 279 11.12 17.86 -16.63
N GLU A 280 10.54 18.86 -17.29
CA GLU A 280 11.06 20.24 -17.29
C GLU A 280 11.01 20.87 -15.89
N LEU A 281 9.88 20.78 -15.19
CA LEU A 281 9.73 21.31 -13.83
C LEU A 281 10.70 20.65 -12.84
N LEU A 282 10.95 19.34 -12.99
CA LEU A 282 11.97 18.64 -12.21
C LEU A 282 13.38 19.14 -12.55
N ALA A 283 13.67 19.40 -13.83
CA ALA A 283 14.95 19.94 -14.27
C ALA A 283 15.19 21.37 -13.73
N GLU A 284 14.15 22.22 -13.66
CA GLU A 284 14.20 23.54 -13.02
C GLU A 284 14.58 23.44 -11.52
N GLN A 285 14.17 22.35 -10.85
CA GLN A 285 14.54 22.04 -9.47
C GLN A 285 15.92 21.35 -9.33
N GLY A 286 16.66 21.22 -10.44
CA GLY A 286 17.98 20.57 -10.49
C GLY A 286 17.95 19.04 -10.56
N LEU A 287 16.78 18.44 -10.82
CA LEU A 287 16.59 16.99 -10.97
C LEU A 287 16.46 16.62 -12.44
N VAL A 288 17.55 16.17 -13.06
CA VAL A 288 17.55 15.76 -14.47
C VAL A 288 16.94 14.37 -14.61
N VAL A 289 15.70 14.31 -15.10
CA VAL A 289 14.97 13.05 -15.30
C VAL A 289 14.42 12.99 -16.72
N ALA A 290 14.68 11.90 -17.44
CA ALA A 290 14.14 11.70 -18.78
C ALA A 290 12.61 11.48 -18.75
N ARG A 291 11.91 11.96 -19.79
CA ARG A 291 10.45 11.76 -19.97
C ARG A 291 9.99 10.31 -19.78
N ARG A 292 10.72 9.34 -20.35
CA ARG A 292 10.40 7.90 -20.22
C ARG A 292 10.46 7.42 -18.76
N THR A 293 11.36 7.99 -17.96
CA THR A 293 11.50 7.67 -16.53
C THR A 293 10.33 8.25 -15.73
N VAL A 294 9.89 9.46 -16.05
CA VAL A 294 8.68 10.07 -15.46
C VAL A 294 7.46 9.21 -15.76
N ALA A 295 7.25 8.81 -17.03
CA ALA A 295 6.15 7.93 -17.41
C ALA A 295 6.16 6.59 -16.66
N LYS A 296 7.33 5.94 -16.57
CA LYS A 296 7.51 4.70 -15.81
C LYS A 296 7.18 4.86 -14.32
N TYR A 297 7.58 5.97 -13.71
CA TYR A 297 7.28 6.25 -12.30
C TYR A 297 5.81 6.59 -12.08
N ARG A 298 5.16 7.30 -13.01
CA ARG A 298 3.72 7.57 -12.99
C ARG A 298 2.91 6.28 -13.06
N GLU A 299 3.27 5.36 -13.97
CA GLU A 299 2.65 4.04 -14.09
C GLU A 299 2.83 3.20 -12.81
N ALA A 300 4.02 3.21 -12.21
CA ALA A 300 4.26 2.54 -10.93
C ALA A 300 3.41 3.09 -9.78
N LEU A 301 3.04 4.39 -9.84
CA LEU A 301 2.13 5.04 -8.90
C LEU A 301 0.64 4.83 -9.25
N LYS A 302 0.33 4.08 -10.31
CA LYS A 302 -1.02 3.84 -10.84
C LYS A 302 -1.76 5.14 -11.23
N ILE A 303 -1.02 6.17 -11.61
CA ILE A 303 -1.60 7.44 -12.05
C ILE A 303 -1.84 7.36 -13.57
N PRO A 304 -3.07 7.63 -14.06
CA PRO A 304 -3.40 7.53 -15.48
C PRO A 304 -2.72 8.62 -16.34
N ALA A 305 -2.67 8.41 -17.65
CA ALA A 305 -2.07 9.38 -18.58
C ALA A 305 -2.91 10.66 -18.70
N VAL A 306 -2.31 11.72 -19.24
CA VAL A 306 -2.90 13.07 -19.41
C VAL A 306 -4.31 13.02 -20.00
N THR A 307 -4.53 12.19 -21.02
CA THR A 307 -5.82 12.04 -21.73
C THR A 307 -6.96 11.57 -20.85
N LEU A 308 -6.66 10.77 -19.82
CA LEU A 308 -7.65 10.23 -18.88
C LEU A 308 -7.80 11.10 -17.62
N ARG A 309 -6.85 12.03 -17.40
CA ARG A 309 -6.86 12.95 -16.25
C ARG A 309 -7.60 14.25 -16.52
N LYS A 310 -7.74 14.63 -17.79
CA LYS A 310 -8.45 15.85 -18.18
C LYS A 310 -9.94 15.74 -17.80
N SER A 311 -10.40 16.64 -16.94
CA SER A 311 -11.82 16.80 -16.64
C SER A 311 -12.50 17.64 -17.74
N PRO A 312 -13.76 17.35 -18.10
CA PRO A 312 -14.53 18.17 -19.04
C PRO A 312 -14.79 19.59 -18.51
#